data_AF-A0A0D6LTQ2-F1
#
_entry.id   AF-A0A0D6LTQ2-F1
#
_cell.length_a   1.000
_cell.length_b   1.000
_cell.length_c   1.000
_cell.angle_alpha   90.00
_cell.angle_beta   90.00
_cell.angle_gamma   90.00
#
_symmetry.space_group_name_H-M   'P 1'
#
loop_
_entity.id
_entity.type
_entity.pdbx_description
1 polymer ?
#
loop_
_entity_poly.entity_id
_entity_poly.type
_entity_poly.pdbx_seq_one_letter_code
_entity_poly.pdbx_strand_id
1 'polypeptide(L)'
;MGKILCLLDFYVHFAVQRQGHGKAIIDYMLQNEHAEPYQLALDNPSVTLLGFMSQRYGLTKPVWQNTNFVVFDELFKSVSVNGAALVESPPEGWRRPQTPRRIGSGATETRWLEHAISGHPAKGHAMNAAVEADQTPEGALANRAHQAKARKAHILSSTPLW
;
A
#
# COMPACT_ATOMS: atom_id res chain seq x y z
N MET A 1 8.33 23.50 -0.99
CA MET A 1 8.45 22.35 -0.06
C MET A 1 7.54 21.26 -0.60
N GLY A 2 8.08 20.11 -1.02
CA GLY A 2 7.30 19.08 -1.72
C GLY A 2 6.37 18.34 -0.77
N LYS A 3 5.05 18.45 -0.99
CA LYS A 3 4.03 17.67 -0.27
C LYS A 3 3.79 16.39 -1.06
N ILE A 4 3.94 15.23 -0.42
CA ILE A 4 3.55 13.92 -0.98
C ILE A 4 2.19 13.55 -0.39
N LEU A 5 1.28 13.05 -1.23
CA LEU A 5 -0.02 12.56 -0.79
C LEU A 5 0.12 11.11 -0.31
N CYS A 6 -0.38 10.81 0.87
CA CYS A 6 -0.26 9.49 1.49
C CYS A 6 -1.62 8.81 1.62
N LEU A 7 -1.74 7.58 1.14
CA LEU A 7 -2.89 6.72 1.43
C LEU A 7 -2.62 5.95 2.73
N LEU A 8 -3.29 6.35 3.80
CA LEU A 8 -3.07 5.81 5.15
C LEU A 8 -3.97 4.63 5.49
N ASP A 9 -5.22 4.67 5.04
CA ASP A 9 -6.18 3.59 5.24
C ASP A 9 -7.14 3.56 4.05
N PHE A 10 -7.58 2.35 3.69
CA PHE A 10 -8.49 2.14 2.58
C PHE A 10 -9.31 0.89 2.81
N TYR A 11 -10.62 1.08 2.91
CA TYR A 11 -11.57 0.02 3.18
C TYR A 11 -12.80 0.14 2.27
N VAL A 12 -13.23 -1.00 1.76
CA VAL A 12 -14.52 -1.18 1.11
C VAL A 12 -15.18 -2.38 1.76
N HIS A 13 -16.43 -2.24 2.19
CA HIS A 13 -17.16 -3.31 2.84
C HIS A 13 -17.24 -4.55 1.94
N PHE A 14 -16.98 -5.74 2.50
CA PHE A 14 -16.81 -6.98 1.73
C PHE A 14 -18.00 -7.32 0.82
N ALA A 15 -19.23 -7.02 1.28
CA ALA A 15 -20.45 -7.28 0.51
C ALA A 15 -20.52 -6.50 -0.81
N VAL A 16 -19.76 -5.42 -0.94
CA VAL A 16 -19.73 -4.54 -2.12
C VAL A 16 -18.33 -4.43 -2.73
N GLN A 17 -17.37 -5.25 -2.30
CA GLN A 17 -16.06 -5.30 -2.94
C GLN A 17 -16.18 -5.77 -4.40
N ARG A 18 -15.22 -5.35 -5.23
CA ARG A 18 -15.12 -5.70 -6.66
C ARG A 18 -16.28 -5.17 -7.54
N GLN A 19 -17.11 -4.26 -7.03
CA GLN A 19 -18.18 -3.58 -7.77
C GLN A 19 -17.78 -2.16 -8.25
N GLY A 20 -16.49 -1.81 -8.15
CA GLY A 20 -15.96 -0.51 -8.62
C GLY A 20 -15.90 0.60 -7.57
N HIS A 21 -16.55 0.45 -6.41
CA HIS A 21 -16.55 1.47 -5.34
C HIS A 21 -15.15 1.89 -4.89
N GLY A 22 -14.22 0.94 -4.78
CA GLY A 22 -12.85 1.27 -4.40
C GLY A 22 -12.17 2.22 -5.38
N LYS A 23 -12.41 2.07 -6.69
CA LYS A 23 -11.89 3.00 -7.70
C LYS A 23 -12.56 4.37 -7.58
N ALA A 24 -13.89 4.40 -7.43
CA ALA A 24 -14.62 5.65 -7.29
C ALA A 24 -14.14 6.50 -6.09
N ILE A 25 -13.87 5.86 -4.94
CA ILE A 25 -13.34 6.54 -3.74
C ILE A 25 -11.97 7.16 -4.02
N ILE A 26 -11.05 6.39 -4.61
CA ILE A 26 -9.69 6.87 -4.89
C ILE A 26 -9.70 7.93 -6.00
N ASP A 27 -10.49 7.75 -7.06
CA ASP A 27 -10.64 8.74 -8.15
C ASP A 27 -11.11 10.10 -7.59
N TYR A 28 -12.12 10.07 -6.72
CA TYR A 28 -12.65 11.29 -6.09
C TYR A 28 -11.59 11.97 -5.22
N MET A 29 -10.87 11.20 -4.40
CA MET A 29 -9.77 11.73 -3.58
C MET A 29 -8.66 12.33 -4.45
N LEU A 30 -8.23 11.65 -5.51
CA LEU A 30 -7.19 12.13 -6.43
C LEU A 30 -7.60 13.43 -7.13
N GLN A 31 -8.86 13.52 -7.57
CA GLN A 31 -9.40 14.73 -8.19
C GLN A 31 -9.37 15.91 -7.22
N ASN A 32 -9.78 15.70 -5.97
CA ASN A 32 -9.84 16.75 -4.96
C ASN A 32 -8.45 17.20 -4.47
N GLU A 33 -7.49 16.28 -4.42
CA GLU A 33 -6.10 16.58 -4.03
C GLU A 33 -5.22 17.01 -5.22
N HIS A 34 -5.77 17.08 -6.44
CA HIS A 34 -5.05 17.40 -7.67
C HIS A 34 -3.80 16.53 -7.87
N ALA A 35 -3.96 15.22 -7.65
CA ALA A 35 -2.87 14.26 -7.70
C ALA A 35 -3.15 13.15 -8.70
N GLU A 36 -2.08 12.62 -9.28
CA GLU A 36 -2.11 11.41 -10.10
C GLU A 36 -1.86 10.17 -9.22
N PRO A 37 -2.35 8.98 -9.61
CA PRO A 37 -2.21 7.75 -8.82
C PRO A 37 -0.76 7.41 -8.45
N TYR A 38 0.21 7.66 -9.35
CA TYR A 38 1.62 7.39 -9.10
C TYR A 38 2.24 8.32 -8.05
N GLN A 39 1.56 9.42 -7.70
CA GLN A 39 2.03 10.38 -6.70
C GLN A 39 1.70 9.94 -5.27
N LEU A 40 0.99 8.83 -5.11
CA LEU A 40 0.63 8.29 -3.80
C LEU A 40 1.78 7.52 -3.15
N ALA A 41 2.03 7.83 -1.88
CA ALA A 41 2.76 6.96 -0.97
C ALA A 41 1.76 6.12 -0.16
N LEU A 42 1.91 4.80 -0.20
CA LEU A 42 1.03 3.86 0.50
C LEU A 42 1.65 3.47 1.84
N ASP A 43 0.97 3.71 2.97
CA ASP A 43 1.44 3.26 4.28
C ASP A 43 1.11 1.78 4.50
N ASN A 44 2.14 0.93 4.57
CA ASN A 44 2.00 -0.49 4.84
C ASN A 44 0.89 -1.21 4.03
N PRO A 45 0.91 -1.10 2.69
CA PRO A 45 -0.18 -1.59 1.85
C PRO A 45 -0.31 -3.11 1.92
N SER A 46 -1.55 -3.60 1.89
CA SER A 46 -1.80 -5.02 1.70
C SER A 46 -1.46 -5.45 0.26
N VAL A 47 -1.21 -6.75 0.08
CA VAL A 47 -1.03 -7.36 -1.25
C VAL A 47 -2.26 -7.10 -2.14
N THR A 48 -3.47 -7.13 -1.58
CA THR A 48 -4.71 -6.78 -2.29
C THR A 48 -4.73 -5.32 -2.74
N LEU A 49 -4.27 -4.38 -1.92
CA LEU A 49 -4.16 -2.97 -2.31
C LEU A 49 -3.14 -2.78 -3.44
N LEU A 50 -1.97 -3.43 -3.37
CA LEU A 50 -0.97 -3.37 -4.44
C LEU A 50 -1.51 -3.96 -5.76
N GLY A 51 -2.20 -5.09 -5.70
CA GLY A 51 -2.90 -5.66 -6.86
C GLY A 51 -3.96 -4.71 -7.41
N PHE A 52 -4.69 -4.01 -6.54
CA PHE A 52 -5.71 -3.04 -6.94
C PHE A 52 -5.09 -1.85 -7.67
N MET A 53 -3.96 -1.32 -7.17
CA MET A 53 -3.23 -0.22 -7.83
C MET A 53 -2.71 -0.63 -9.21
N SER A 54 -2.22 -1.86 -9.35
CA SER A 54 -1.82 -2.43 -10.63
C SER A 54 -2.99 -2.54 -11.61
N GLN A 55 -4.10 -3.17 -11.21
CA GLN A 55 -5.23 -3.42 -12.13
C GLN A 55 -6.04 -2.16 -12.49
N ARG A 56 -6.13 -1.18 -11.59
CA ARG A 56 -6.97 0.01 -11.80
C ARG A 56 -6.21 1.23 -12.30
N TYR A 57 -4.91 1.31 -12.04
CA TYR A 57 -4.07 2.46 -12.40
C TYR A 57 -2.78 2.09 -13.16
N GLY A 58 -2.54 0.81 -13.45
CA GLY A 58 -1.34 0.37 -14.19
C GLY A 58 -0.03 0.43 -13.40
N LEU A 59 -0.11 0.64 -12.08
CA LEU A 59 1.05 0.80 -11.21
C LEU A 59 1.62 -0.55 -10.80
N THR A 60 2.63 -1.00 -11.55
CA THR A 60 3.14 -2.38 -11.47
C THR A 60 4.46 -2.51 -10.72
N LYS A 61 5.23 -1.43 -10.56
CA LYS A 61 6.59 -1.45 -9.99
C LYS A 61 6.64 -0.78 -8.60
N PRO A 62 6.13 -1.44 -7.55
CA PRO A 62 6.21 -0.89 -6.21
C PRO A 62 7.67 -0.83 -5.72
N VAL A 63 7.99 0.26 -5.03
CA VAL A 63 9.29 0.54 -4.42
C VAL A 63 9.11 0.66 -2.92
N TRP A 64 9.50 -0.39 -2.21
CA TRP A 64 9.57 -0.37 -0.75
C TRP A 64 10.67 0.53 -0.28
N GLN A 65 10.32 1.45 0.60
CA GLN A 65 11.26 2.36 1.25
C GLN A 65 11.86 1.72 2.50
N ASN A 66 12.89 2.35 3.07
CA ASN A 66 13.39 1.96 4.40
C ASN A 66 12.38 2.23 5.53
N THR A 67 11.32 3.00 5.24
CA THR A 67 10.14 3.18 6.08
C THR A 67 9.08 2.11 5.76
N ASN A 68 7.88 2.23 6.33
CA ASN A 68 6.73 1.37 5.99
C ASN A 68 6.01 1.79 4.69
N PHE A 69 6.48 2.86 4.04
CA PHE A 69 5.85 3.35 2.82
C PHE A 69 6.29 2.56 1.60
N VAL A 70 5.34 2.39 0.68
CA VAL A 70 5.56 1.90 -0.67
C VAL A 70 5.13 2.99 -1.64
N VAL A 71 6.01 3.32 -2.58
CA VAL A 71 5.73 4.25 -3.70
C VAL A 71 5.88 3.51 -5.02
N PHE A 72 5.68 4.17 -6.15
CA PHE A 72 5.94 3.61 -7.47
C PHE A 72 7.07 4.37 -8.16
N ASP A 73 7.79 3.72 -9.09
CA ASP A 73 8.94 4.33 -9.78
C ASP A 73 8.57 5.66 -10.46
N GLU A 74 7.34 5.77 -10.97
CA GLU A 74 6.81 6.97 -11.63
C GLU A 74 6.72 8.19 -10.71
N LEU A 75 6.63 8.00 -9.38
CA LEU A 75 6.68 9.10 -8.42
C LEU A 75 7.94 9.95 -8.62
N PHE A 76 9.10 9.30 -8.76
CA PHE A 76 10.40 9.97 -8.84
C PHE A 76 10.60 10.77 -10.14
N LYS A 77 9.89 10.38 -11.20
CA LYS A 77 9.82 11.17 -12.44
C LYS A 77 9.08 12.48 -12.24
N SER A 78 8.10 12.50 -11.33
CA SER A 78 7.28 13.70 -11.08
C SER A 78 7.82 14.64 -10.01
N VAL A 79 8.81 14.19 -9.23
CA VAL A 79 9.41 14.99 -8.17
C VAL A 79 10.64 15.72 -8.72
N SER A 80 10.52 17.02 -8.96
CA SER A 80 11.68 17.87 -9.24
C SER A 80 12.48 18.11 -7.95
N VAL A 81 13.64 17.48 -7.83
CA VAL A 81 14.58 17.80 -6.75
C VAL A 81 15.42 18.99 -7.20
N ASN A 82 15.24 20.16 -6.56
CA ASN A 82 16.04 21.37 -6.76
C ASN A 82 16.17 21.87 -8.22
N GLY A 83 15.12 21.74 -9.03
CA GLY A 83 15.13 22.24 -10.42
C GLY A 83 16.04 21.48 -11.39
N ALA A 84 16.68 20.39 -10.94
CA ALA A 84 17.39 19.46 -11.81
C ALA A 84 16.43 18.40 -12.36
N ALA A 85 16.66 18.00 -13.61
CA ALA A 85 15.80 17.11 -14.38
C ALA A 85 15.50 15.76 -13.68
N LEU A 86 14.29 15.29 -13.97
CA LEU A 86 13.64 14.01 -13.71
C LEU A 86 14.61 12.90 -13.29
N VAL A 87 14.54 12.49 -12.02
CA VAL A 87 15.27 11.30 -11.58
C VAL A 87 14.56 10.08 -12.18
N GLU A 88 15.17 9.42 -13.16
CA GLU A 88 14.55 8.26 -13.83
C GLU A 88 14.38 7.05 -12.91
N SER A 89 14.99 7.09 -11.72
CA SER A 89 14.97 6.01 -10.73
C SER A 89 14.97 6.57 -9.31
N PRO A 90 14.50 5.80 -8.31
CA PRO A 90 14.61 6.20 -6.91
C PRO A 90 16.08 6.50 -6.56
N PRO A 91 16.36 7.52 -5.72
CA PRO A 91 17.73 7.82 -5.29
C PRO A 91 18.39 6.62 -4.61
N GLU A 92 19.72 6.53 -4.72
CA GLU A 92 20.50 5.46 -4.10
C GLU A 92 20.21 5.37 -2.58
N GLY A 93 20.05 4.14 -2.07
CA GLY A 93 19.70 3.89 -0.66
C GLY A 93 18.23 4.10 -0.25
N TRP A 94 17.36 4.57 -1.14
CA TRP A 94 15.91 4.67 -0.87
C TRP A 94 15.19 3.34 -0.99
N ARG A 95 15.71 2.42 -1.82
CA ARG A 95 15.17 1.06 -1.91
C ARG A 95 15.54 0.27 -0.67
N ARG A 96 14.56 -0.43 -0.09
CA ARG A 96 14.80 -1.39 0.99
C ARG A 96 15.61 -2.59 0.44
N PRO A 97 16.80 -2.91 0.98
CA PRO A 97 17.67 -3.98 0.45
C PRO A 97 17.05 -5.37 0.51
N GLN A 98 16.10 -5.58 1.43
CA GLN A 98 15.36 -6.82 1.63
C GLN A 98 13.87 -6.55 1.50
N THR A 99 13.39 -6.37 0.28
CA THR A 99 11.99 -6.70 -0.03
C THR A 99 11.74 -8.18 0.29
N PRO A 100 10.49 -8.61 0.52
CA PRO A 100 10.16 -10.03 0.60
C PRO A 100 10.52 -10.72 -0.72
N ARG A 101 11.78 -11.16 -0.86
CA ARG A 101 12.19 -12.13 -1.86
C ARG A 101 11.53 -13.45 -1.48
N ARG A 102 10.36 -13.73 -2.05
CA ARG A 102 9.97 -15.04 -2.59
C ARG A 102 8.48 -15.08 -2.92
N ILE A 103 8.19 -14.74 -4.17
CA ILE A 103 7.25 -15.52 -4.99
C ILE A 103 8.00 -15.82 -6.29
N GLY A 104 8.60 -17.02 -6.37
CA GLY A 104 9.11 -17.61 -7.62
C GLY A 104 10.37 -16.99 -8.24
N SER A 105 11.43 -17.79 -8.34
CA SER A 105 12.54 -17.53 -9.26
C SER A 105 12.02 -17.54 -10.70
N GLY A 106 12.17 -16.44 -11.44
CA GLY A 106 12.18 -16.48 -12.91
C GLY A 106 10.99 -15.92 -13.70
N ALA A 107 10.10 -15.10 -13.14
CA ALA A 107 9.10 -14.39 -13.92
C ALA A 107 9.15 -12.89 -13.60
N THR A 108 9.04 -12.06 -14.64
CA THR A 108 8.88 -10.59 -14.60
C THR A 108 8.30 -10.09 -13.28
N GLU A 109 9.02 -9.18 -12.62
CA GLU A 109 9.00 -8.79 -11.19
C GLU A 109 7.62 -8.45 -10.56
N THR A 110 6.54 -8.50 -11.33
CA THR A 110 5.20 -8.02 -10.98
C THR A 110 4.09 -9.06 -11.16
N ARG A 111 4.39 -10.27 -11.67
CA ARG A 111 3.39 -11.34 -11.94
C ARG A 111 2.58 -11.75 -10.69
N TRP A 112 3.15 -11.60 -9.49
CA TRP A 112 2.44 -11.85 -8.24
C TRP A 112 1.27 -10.89 -7.98
N LEU A 113 1.30 -9.67 -8.56
CA LEU A 113 0.22 -8.69 -8.45
C LEU A 113 -1.04 -9.13 -9.19
N GLU A 114 -0.89 -9.88 -10.30
CA GLU A 114 -2.03 -10.40 -11.07
C GLU A 114 -2.85 -11.39 -10.21
N HIS A 115 -2.17 -12.20 -9.41
CA HIS A 115 -2.79 -13.21 -8.55
C HIS A 115 -3.26 -12.67 -7.19
N ALA A 116 -2.83 -11.46 -6.80
CA ALA A 116 -3.14 -10.84 -5.51
C ALA A 116 -4.64 -10.57 -5.31
N ILE A 117 -5.41 -10.42 -6.38
CA ILE A 117 -6.85 -10.11 -6.34
C ILE A 117 -7.71 -11.36 -6.47
N SER A 118 -7.23 -12.40 -7.17
CA SER A 118 -8.04 -13.59 -7.48
C SER A 118 -8.09 -14.61 -6.34
N GLY A 119 -7.14 -14.57 -5.39
CA GLY A 119 -6.92 -15.64 -4.41
C GLY A 119 -7.30 -15.35 -2.96
N HIS A 120 -7.68 -14.13 -2.60
CA HIS A 120 -8.11 -13.84 -1.23
C HIS A 120 -9.63 -13.98 -1.13
N PRO A 121 -10.19 -15.08 -0.58
CA PRO A 121 -11.55 -15.04 -0.10
C PRO A 121 -11.63 -13.85 0.85
N ALA A 122 -12.63 -12.99 0.67
CA ALA A 122 -12.94 -12.01 1.70
C ALA A 122 -12.98 -12.78 3.02
N LYS A 123 -12.25 -12.29 4.03
CA LYS A 123 -12.10 -12.94 5.35
C LYS A 123 -13.43 -13.22 6.08
N GLY A 124 -14.58 -12.97 5.45
CA GLY A 124 -15.93 -13.16 5.96
C GLY A 124 -16.71 -14.37 5.44
N HIS A 125 -16.10 -15.33 4.71
CA HIS A 125 -16.85 -16.54 4.28
C HIS A 125 -16.38 -17.87 4.90
N ALA A 126 -15.23 -17.91 5.58
CA ALA A 126 -14.69 -19.15 6.16
C ALA A 126 -14.91 -19.28 7.68
N MET A 127 -15.46 -18.28 8.34
CA MET A 127 -15.75 -18.35 9.77
C MET A 127 -17.18 -17.89 10.01
N ASN A 128 -18.05 -18.82 10.40
CA ASN A 128 -19.29 -18.53 11.15
C ASN A 128 -18.93 -18.04 12.56
N ALA A 129 -18.00 -17.09 12.67
CA ALA A 129 -17.73 -16.33 13.86
C ALA A 129 -18.14 -14.91 13.50
N ALA A 130 -19.27 -14.45 14.05
CA ALA A 130 -19.63 -13.06 13.98
C ALA A 130 -18.50 -12.27 14.67
N VAL A 131 -17.56 -11.75 13.88
CA VAL A 131 -16.62 -10.76 14.37
C VAL A 131 -17.45 -9.48 14.44
N GLU A 132 -17.98 -9.18 15.62
CA GLU A 132 -18.49 -7.84 15.93
C GLU A 132 -17.31 -6.87 15.79
N ALA A 133 -17.11 -6.39 14.56
CA ALA A 133 -16.24 -5.27 14.30
C ALA A 133 -16.97 -4.04 14.83
N ASP A 134 -16.51 -3.53 15.97
CA ASP A 134 -16.97 -2.26 16.50
C ASP A 134 -16.76 -1.15 15.45
N GLN A 135 -17.88 -0.66 14.90
CA GLN A 135 -17.89 0.35 13.84
C GLN A 135 -17.86 1.78 14.39
N THR A 136 -17.79 1.94 15.72
CA THR A 136 -17.68 3.25 16.34
C THR A 136 -16.32 3.90 16.03
N PRO A 137 -16.24 5.24 16.04
CA PRO A 137 -14.97 5.96 15.97
C PRO A 137 -13.95 5.48 17.03
N GLU A 138 -14.44 5.15 18.22
CA GLU A 138 -13.68 4.59 19.33
C GLU A 138 -13.10 3.21 18.98
N GLY A 139 -13.89 2.32 18.38
CA GLY A 139 -13.46 1.02 17.88
C GLY A 139 -12.38 1.12 16.80
N ALA A 140 -12.52 2.06 15.86
CA ALA A 140 -11.51 2.33 14.84
C ALA A 140 -10.19 2.84 15.46
N LEU A 141 -10.26 3.73 16.45
CA LEU A 141 -9.10 4.24 17.17
C LEU A 141 -8.39 3.13 17.97
N ALA A 142 -9.17 2.27 18.64
CA ALA A 142 -8.67 1.13 19.39
C ALA A 142 -7.95 0.13 18.49
N ASN A 143 -8.51 -0.18 17.32
CA ASN A 143 -7.87 -1.04 16.31
C ASN A 143 -6.55 -0.45 15.81
N ARG A 144 -6.52 0.85 15.52
CA ARG A 144 -5.28 1.56 15.13
C ARG A 144 -4.22 1.50 16.23
N ALA A 145 -4.62 1.75 17.48
CA ALA A 145 -3.72 1.69 18.63
C ALA A 145 -3.15 0.27 18.84
N HIS A 146 -4.00 -0.75 18.70
CA HIS A 146 -3.57 -2.14 18.80
C HIS A 146 -2.56 -2.50 17.70
N GLN A 147 -2.82 -2.13 16.45
CA GLN A 147 -1.89 -2.38 15.35
C GLN A 147 -0.56 -1.62 15.56
N ALA A 148 -0.61 -0.38 16.04
CA ALA A 148 0.58 0.38 16.41
C ALA A 148 1.40 -0.31 17.51
N LYS A 149 0.74 -0.85 18.55
CA LYS A 149 1.37 -1.60 19.63
C LYS A 149 2.02 -2.89 19.13
N ALA A 150 1.35 -3.63 18.23
CA ALA A 150 1.90 -4.83 17.61
C ALA A 150 3.14 -4.53 16.76
N ARG A 151 3.13 -3.43 16.00
CA ARG A 151 4.30 -2.96 15.23
C ARG A 151 5.48 -2.59 16.15
N LYS A 152 5.22 -1.87 17.24
CA LYS A 152 6.26 -1.53 18.23
C LYS A 152 6.83 -2.79 18.88
N ALA A 153 6.00 -3.75 19.23
CA ALA A 153 6.47 -5.03 19.76
C ALA A 153 7.35 -5.77 18.76
N HIS A 154 6.98 -5.78 17.47
CA HIS A 154 7.79 -6.41 16.43
C HIS A 154 9.16 -5.75 16.24
N ILE A 155 9.21 -4.41 16.20
CA ILE A 155 10.46 -3.62 16.10
C ILE A 155 11.35 -3.83 17.32
N LEU A 156 10.77 -3.92 18.51
CA LEU A 156 11.54 -4.16 19.74
C LEU A 156 11.96 -5.62 19.90
N SER A 157 11.25 -6.57 19.26
CA SER A 157 11.59 -8.00 19.28
C SER A 157 12.61 -8.41 18.22
N SER A 158 12.85 -7.58 17.20
CA SER A 158 13.91 -7.86 16.23
C SER A 158 15.26 -7.59 16.89
N THR A 159 16.09 -8.63 16.95
CA THR A 159 17.48 -8.54 17.41
C THR A 159 18.19 -7.42 16.65
N PRO A 160 18.89 -6.50 17.34
CA PRO A 160 19.72 -5.50 16.66
C PRO A 160 20.77 -6.20 15.78
N LEU A 161 20.99 -5.69 14.57
CA LEU A 161 22.06 -6.17 13.67
C LEU A 161 23.41 -5.51 14.00
N TRP A 162 23.74 -5.40 15.28
CA TRP A 162 25.11 -5.12 15.73
C TRP A 162 25.54 -6.17 16.74
#